data_AF-A0A8S3USV7-F1
#
_entry.id   AF-A0A8S3USV7-F1
#
_cell.length_a   1.000
_cell.length_b   1.000
_cell.length_c   1.000
_cell.angle_alpha   90.00
_cell.angle_beta   90.00
_cell.angle_gamma   90.00
#
_symmetry.space_group_name_H-M   'P 1'
#
loop_
_entity.id
_entity.type
_entity.pdbx_description
1 polymer ?
#
loop_
_entity_poly.entity_id
_entity_poly.type
_entity_poly.pdbx_seq_one_letter_code
_entity_poly.pdbx_strand_id
1 'polypeptide(L)'
;MIEKLHLSRNSKTISKIQSILQKGFTEGECPAIAGLILTELFIEAIENNRNIFFALTDAQKAFDIVWHDGLFREMFKCNIVGDNWLLFKEWYNNVQTKIKWQGQFSHTFPELQGVRQGGVWSPAAYKIFINSLLKIYETEQLGARIGSVYCGVPTVADDVTLVSNDPFELQSMLDIQMFHANKQRYIISSQKSCVLQRKSNETHSWNINGQTLKTPDTATHLGIKRDNGSKTGTKEVVPDRIQTARKTVYALMGAGLHGLNGINPKVSLHLINCYVIPRLLYGLDVICLSAKDIKNLSTYFIKLMKQIQHLPERTANTGTLLLLGQIPIEAVVHKRMLCTFRNIVANKNSVEYNIANRQLAIKSKDSKSWFIRIVELADKYELPSPHELLVNPPCKYKWKKLVSKVVNFFWLDKLKTDAKEKSTLKLLNIEDTIIGKTHNIWFSGGAEPFAVKRCNIKSKLACGTYTLQQDRAKFSRQSVSPICQLCKHEPEDREHFIIKCKVLEEVRSPFIDKLRCYIKDIASGILFDELFQSNNNLLQLIIDCSKFHFLTNQQHVHIEKISAEYAFSLHQKRSSMLE
;
A
#
# COMPACT_ATOMS: atom_id res chain seq x y z
N MET A 1 31.08 7.08 -15.58
CA MET A 1 31.72 7.95 -14.55
C MET A 1 31.62 9.42 -14.94
N ILE A 2 32.05 9.80 -16.15
CA ILE A 2 32.05 11.19 -16.64
C ILE A 2 30.64 11.84 -16.59
N GLU A 3 29.61 11.15 -17.09
CA GLU A 3 28.22 11.64 -17.02
C GLU A 3 27.79 12.02 -15.60
N LYS A 4 28.08 11.18 -14.60
CA LYS A 4 27.74 11.44 -13.18
C LYS A 4 28.45 12.69 -12.66
N LEU A 5 29.73 12.84 -12.97
CA LEU A 5 30.52 13.99 -12.54
C LEU A 5 30.01 15.28 -13.17
N HIS A 6 29.75 15.27 -14.47
CA HIS A 6 29.17 16.41 -15.18
C HIS A 6 27.78 16.77 -14.61
N LEU A 7 26.92 15.79 -14.31
CA LEU A 7 25.60 16.04 -13.71
C LEU A 7 25.72 16.66 -12.32
N SER A 8 26.65 16.15 -11.49
CA SER A 8 26.89 16.69 -10.16
C SER A 8 27.34 18.15 -10.17
N ARG A 9 28.09 18.57 -11.21
CA ARG A 9 28.55 19.97 -11.37
C ARG A 9 27.40 20.92 -11.73
N ASN A 10 26.40 20.43 -12.46
CA ASN A 10 25.30 21.24 -12.99
C ASN A 10 24.01 21.11 -12.16
N SER A 11 23.91 20.16 -11.24
CA SER A 11 22.67 19.83 -10.52
C SER A 11 22.07 21.02 -9.76
N LYS A 12 22.91 21.82 -9.09
CA LYS A 12 22.49 23.03 -8.36
C LYS A 12 21.89 24.10 -9.29
N THR A 13 22.43 24.24 -10.50
CA THR A 13 21.93 25.18 -11.49
C THR A 13 20.58 24.71 -12.02
N ILE A 14 20.48 23.42 -12.37
CA ILE A 14 19.24 22.80 -12.84
C ILE A 14 18.14 22.93 -11.78
N SER A 15 18.43 22.60 -10.52
CA SER A 15 17.45 22.64 -9.43
C SER A 15 16.91 24.04 -9.14
N LYS A 16 17.71 25.09 -9.34
CA LYS A 16 17.28 26.49 -9.12
C LYS A 16 16.29 26.98 -10.17
N ILE A 17 16.42 26.49 -11.40
CA ILE A 17 15.65 26.96 -12.56
C ILE A 17 14.43 26.08 -12.80
N GLN A 18 14.45 24.84 -12.30
CA GLN A 18 13.35 23.90 -12.42
C GLN A 18 12.05 24.48 -11.84
N SER A 19 10.95 24.29 -12.55
CA SER A 19 9.60 24.48 -12.02
C SER A 19 9.41 23.71 -10.71
N ILE A 20 8.81 24.37 -9.71
CA ILE A 20 8.49 23.75 -8.41
C ILE A 20 7.34 22.73 -8.51
N LEU A 21 6.58 22.78 -9.61
CA LEU A 21 5.50 21.85 -9.94
C LEU A 21 5.99 20.61 -10.71
N GLN A 22 7.26 20.54 -11.12
CA GLN A 22 7.87 19.35 -11.71
C GLN A 22 8.37 18.38 -10.63
N LYS A 23 7.69 17.25 -10.47
CA LYS A 23 7.98 16.23 -9.45
C LYS A 23 8.69 14.98 -9.99
N GLY A 24 8.69 14.78 -11.30
CA GLY A 24 9.37 13.66 -11.93
C GLY A 24 10.88 13.84 -11.89
N PHE A 25 11.62 12.80 -11.48
CA PHE A 25 13.08 12.84 -11.38
C PHE A 25 13.65 14.01 -10.56
N THR A 26 12.88 14.52 -9.60
CA THR A 26 13.29 15.61 -8.70
C THR A 26 13.74 15.03 -7.37
N GLU A 27 14.93 15.41 -6.92
CA GLU A 27 15.47 14.93 -5.66
C GLU A 27 14.58 15.37 -4.48
N GLY A 28 14.30 14.44 -3.57
CA GLY A 28 13.45 14.70 -2.40
C GLY A 28 11.94 14.74 -2.68
N GLU A 29 11.52 14.71 -3.96
CA GLU A 29 10.12 14.70 -4.35
C GLU A 29 9.59 13.28 -4.57
N CYS A 30 8.28 13.12 -4.44
CA CYS A 30 7.57 11.88 -4.75
C CYS A 30 6.52 12.18 -5.83
N PRO A 31 6.49 11.45 -6.97
CA PRO A 31 5.50 11.66 -8.03
C PRO A 31 4.04 11.67 -7.55
N ALA A 32 3.71 10.84 -6.55
CA ALA A 32 2.36 10.77 -6.00
C ALA A 32 1.88 12.11 -5.39
N ILE A 33 2.81 12.99 -4.97
CA ILE A 33 2.48 14.30 -4.39
C ILE A 33 1.82 15.23 -5.42
N ALA A 34 2.16 15.13 -6.72
CA ALA A 34 1.41 15.85 -7.75
C ALA A 34 -0.08 15.42 -7.76
N GLY A 35 -0.35 14.16 -7.42
CA GLY A 35 -1.71 13.68 -7.19
C GLY A 35 -2.41 14.36 -6.00
N LEU A 36 -1.70 14.74 -4.95
CA LEU A 36 -2.29 15.47 -3.82
C LEU A 36 -2.76 16.87 -4.25
N ILE A 37 -2.00 17.57 -5.10
CA ILE A 37 -2.39 18.88 -5.63
C ILE A 37 -3.75 18.78 -6.36
N LEU A 38 -3.91 17.78 -7.23
CA LEU A 38 -5.18 17.53 -7.92
C LEU A 38 -6.32 17.21 -6.96
N THR A 39 -6.05 16.39 -5.93
CA THR A 39 -7.03 16.06 -4.89
C THR A 39 -7.52 17.34 -4.20
N GLU A 40 -6.62 18.21 -3.77
CA GLU A 40 -6.97 19.46 -3.09
C GLU A 40 -7.68 20.45 -4.00
N LEU A 41 -7.22 20.61 -5.24
CA LEU A 41 -7.89 21.46 -6.24
C LEU A 41 -9.33 21.00 -6.51
N PHE A 42 -9.54 19.70 -6.65
CA PHE A 42 -10.88 19.14 -6.87
C PHE A 42 -11.80 19.36 -5.68
N ILE A 43 -11.30 19.13 -4.46
CA ILE A 43 -12.06 19.38 -3.22
C ILE A 43 -12.37 20.86 -3.06
N GLU A 44 -11.39 21.75 -3.30
CA GLU A 44 -11.57 23.20 -3.25
C GLU A 44 -12.66 23.64 -4.24
N ALA A 45 -12.65 23.11 -5.46
CA ALA A 45 -13.67 23.42 -6.46
C ALA A 45 -15.05 22.94 -6.01
N ILE A 46 -15.18 21.71 -5.47
CA ILE A 46 -16.45 21.17 -4.96
C ILE A 46 -16.99 22.04 -3.83
N GLU A 47 -16.19 22.32 -2.81
CA GLU A 47 -16.64 23.03 -1.60
C GLU A 47 -17.03 24.48 -1.90
N ASN A 48 -16.40 25.11 -2.91
CA ASN A 48 -16.72 26.47 -3.34
C ASN A 48 -17.69 26.53 -4.52
N ASN A 49 -18.27 25.39 -4.94
CA ASN A 49 -19.14 25.27 -6.11
C ASN A 49 -18.58 25.89 -7.41
N ARG A 50 -17.29 25.70 -7.68
CA ARG A 50 -16.60 26.19 -8.89
C ARG A 50 -16.38 25.09 -9.92
N ASN A 51 -16.33 25.47 -11.18
CA ASN A 51 -15.84 24.61 -12.24
C ASN A 51 -14.34 24.35 -12.06
N ILE A 52 -13.90 23.19 -12.52
CA ILE A 52 -12.49 22.84 -12.63
C ILE A 52 -12.29 21.82 -13.73
N PHE A 53 -11.22 22.00 -14.49
CA PHE A 53 -10.87 21.22 -15.67
C PHE A 53 -9.42 20.74 -15.53
N PHE A 54 -9.19 19.46 -15.79
CA PHE A 54 -7.87 18.84 -15.79
C PHE A 54 -7.58 18.30 -17.20
N ALA A 55 -6.74 19.00 -17.96
CA ALA A 55 -6.21 18.47 -19.20
C ALA A 55 -4.99 17.59 -18.89
N LEU A 56 -5.19 16.28 -18.98
CA LEU A 56 -4.17 15.26 -18.83
C LEU A 56 -3.53 15.04 -20.19
N THR A 57 -2.28 15.49 -20.37
CA THR A 57 -1.61 15.45 -21.68
C THR A 57 -0.43 14.47 -21.69
N ASP A 58 -0.28 13.74 -22.79
CA ASP A 58 0.74 12.69 -22.99
C ASP A 58 1.61 13.05 -24.19
N ALA A 59 2.92 13.15 -23.99
CA ALA A 59 3.89 13.35 -25.08
C ALA A 59 4.25 11.99 -25.71
N GLN A 60 4.19 11.89 -27.03
CA GLN A 60 4.54 10.66 -27.73
C GLN A 60 6.04 10.39 -27.61
N LYS A 61 6.43 9.25 -27.04
CA LYS A 61 7.84 8.82 -26.95
C LYS A 61 8.76 9.92 -26.41
N ALA A 62 8.36 10.56 -25.33
CA ALA A 62 8.92 11.82 -24.84
C ALA A 62 10.46 11.87 -24.76
N PHE A 63 11.10 10.77 -24.34
CA PHE A 63 12.57 10.67 -24.27
C PHE A 63 13.22 10.43 -25.63
N ASP A 64 12.57 9.69 -26.54
CA ASP A 64 13.15 9.27 -27.83
C ASP A 64 13.09 10.35 -28.90
N ILE A 65 12.24 11.37 -28.73
CA ILE A 65 12.03 12.45 -29.72
C ILE A 65 12.54 13.81 -29.28
N VAL A 66 13.35 13.88 -28.21
CA VAL A 66 13.97 15.13 -27.77
C VAL A 66 14.87 15.67 -28.87
N TRP A 67 14.54 16.84 -29.42
CA TRP A 67 15.36 17.49 -30.41
C TRP A 67 16.64 18.08 -29.79
N HIS A 68 17.81 17.61 -30.26
CA HIS A 68 19.11 17.93 -29.66
C HIS A 68 19.43 19.42 -29.65
N ASP A 69 19.27 20.15 -30.75
CA ASP A 69 19.57 21.59 -30.77
C ASP A 69 18.61 22.39 -29.87
N GLY A 70 17.36 21.94 -29.78
CA GLY A 70 16.38 22.48 -28.83
C GLY A 70 16.85 22.31 -27.40
N LEU A 71 17.29 21.09 -27.04
CA LEU A 71 17.86 20.80 -25.73
C LEU A 71 19.11 21.63 -25.44
N PHE A 72 20.07 21.73 -26.36
CA PHE A 72 21.29 22.52 -26.15
C PHE A 72 20.97 24.00 -25.94
N ARG A 73 19.99 24.54 -26.68
CA ARG A 73 19.51 25.91 -26.48
C ARG A 73 18.90 26.08 -25.09
N GLU A 74 18.05 25.16 -24.63
CA GLU A 74 17.47 25.25 -23.28
C GLU A 74 18.52 25.08 -22.18
N MET A 75 19.54 24.24 -22.38
CA MET A 75 20.69 24.14 -21.47
C MET A 75 21.46 25.45 -21.35
N PHE A 76 21.71 26.11 -22.49
CA PHE A 76 22.39 27.41 -22.51
C PHE A 76 21.59 28.47 -21.72
N LYS A 77 20.27 28.53 -21.92
CA LYS A 77 19.37 29.41 -21.14
C LYS A 77 19.33 29.06 -19.66
N CYS A 78 19.55 27.79 -19.31
CA CYS A 78 19.69 27.35 -17.92
C CYS A 78 21.07 27.67 -17.33
N ASN A 79 21.87 28.55 -17.95
CA ASN A 79 23.20 28.94 -17.51
C ASN A 79 24.21 27.77 -17.43
N ILE A 80 23.97 26.70 -18.21
CA ILE A 80 24.97 25.67 -18.48
C ILE A 80 25.69 26.13 -19.74
N VAL A 81 26.88 26.72 -19.56
CA VAL A 81 27.66 27.38 -20.62
C VAL A 81 29.13 26.93 -20.59
N GLY A 82 29.93 27.40 -21.56
CA GLY A 82 31.36 27.10 -21.67
C GLY A 82 31.65 25.62 -21.86
N ASP A 83 32.72 25.12 -21.25
CA ASP A 83 33.22 23.74 -21.42
C ASP A 83 32.18 22.67 -21.04
N ASN A 84 31.35 22.93 -20.04
CA ASN A 84 30.28 21.98 -19.65
C ASN A 84 29.22 21.85 -20.75
N TRP A 85 28.83 22.97 -21.36
CA TRP A 85 27.88 22.96 -22.46
C TRP A 85 28.46 22.29 -23.72
N LEU A 86 29.71 22.64 -24.05
CA LEU A 86 30.44 22.05 -25.18
C LEU A 86 30.60 20.54 -25.00
N LEU A 87 31.04 20.09 -23.83
CA LEU A 87 31.18 18.65 -23.53
C LEU A 87 29.86 17.90 -23.69
N PHE A 88 28.76 18.46 -23.19
CA PHE A 88 27.44 17.82 -23.34
C PHE A 88 27.01 17.76 -24.81
N LYS A 89 27.23 18.84 -25.57
CA LYS A 89 26.94 18.86 -27.02
C LYS A 89 27.74 17.81 -27.77
N GLU A 90 29.03 17.67 -27.47
CA GLU A 90 29.89 16.66 -28.10
C GLU A 90 29.45 15.22 -27.80
N TRP A 91 28.78 14.95 -26.67
CA TRP A 91 28.22 13.62 -26.42
C TRP A 91 27.12 13.21 -27.39
N TYR A 92 26.47 14.16 -28.04
CA TYR A 92 25.39 13.93 -28.99
C TYR A 92 25.84 14.19 -30.43
N ASN A 93 27.10 14.59 -30.64
CA ASN A 93 27.67 14.80 -31.95
C ASN A 93 27.99 13.46 -32.63
N ASN A 94 27.45 13.23 -33.84
CA ASN A 94 27.66 12.02 -34.64
C ASN A 94 27.49 10.69 -33.86
N VAL A 95 26.52 10.63 -32.94
CA VAL A 95 26.25 9.40 -32.18
C VAL A 95 25.74 8.30 -33.09
N GLN A 96 26.29 7.11 -32.90
CA GLN A 96 26.00 5.91 -33.65
C GLN A 96 25.61 4.79 -32.69
N THR A 97 24.49 4.11 -32.97
CA THR A 97 23.92 3.09 -32.10
C THR A 97 23.82 1.74 -32.81
N LYS A 98 24.00 0.65 -32.04
CA LYS A 98 23.79 -0.75 -32.44
C LYS A 98 23.02 -1.48 -31.36
N ILE A 99 22.11 -2.37 -31.75
CA ILE A 99 21.32 -3.18 -30.83
C ILE A 99 21.97 -4.57 -30.71
N LYS A 100 22.25 -5.02 -29.48
CA LYS A 100 22.69 -6.39 -29.20
C LYS A 100 21.49 -7.25 -28.81
N TRP A 101 21.19 -8.28 -29.62
CA TRP A 101 20.12 -9.24 -29.35
C TRP A 101 20.63 -10.67 -29.55
N GLN A 102 20.46 -11.53 -28.55
CA GLN A 102 20.92 -12.93 -28.57
C GLN A 102 22.37 -13.12 -29.04
N GLY A 103 23.26 -12.22 -28.61
CA GLY A 103 24.69 -12.27 -28.97
C GLY A 103 25.03 -11.66 -30.33
N GLN A 104 24.05 -11.31 -31.16
CA GLN A 104 24.24 -10.66 -32.45
C GLN A 104 24.03 -9.14 -32.36
N PHE A 105 24.71 -8.39 -33.23
CA PHE A 105 24.57 -6.93 -33.33
C PHE A 105 23.81 -6.53 -34.59
N SER A 106 22.98 -5.49 -34.49
CA SER A 106 22.40 -4.84 -35.66
C SER A 106 23.47 -4.10 -36.48
N HIS A 107 23.07 -3.63 -37.67
CA HIS A 107 23.82 -2.59 -38.37
C HIS A 107 23.89 -1.32 -37.50
N THR A 108 24.93 -0.51 -37.72
CA THR A 108 25.07 0.81 -37.11
C THR A 108 24.06 1.77 -37.73
N PHE A 109 23.40 2.58 -36.91
CA PHE A 109 22.57 3.68 -37.39
C PHE A 109 22.82 4.95 -36.55
N PRO A 110 22.69 6.15 -37.16
CA PRO A 110 22.86 7.40 -36.44
C PRO A 110 21.70 7.66 -35.47
N GLU A 111 22.01 8.21 -34.29
CA GLU A 111 21.03 8.67 -33.31
C GLU A 111 20.80 10.18 -33.48
N LEU A 112 19.78 10.54 -34.28
CA LEU A 112 19.53 11.93 -34.70
C LEU A 112 18.68 12.74 -33.71
N GLN A 113 18.00 12.06 -32.77
CA GLN A 113 17.13 12.67 -31.78
C GLN A 113 17.00 11.76 -30.56
N GLY A 114 16.50 12.32 -29.47
CA GLY A 114 16.25 11.62 -28.23
C GLY A 114 17.39 11.75 -27.22
N VAL A 115 17.08 11.42 -25.98
CA VAL A 115 18.03 11.24 -24.90
C VAL A 115 18.19 9.75 -24.61
N ARG A 116 19.42 9.29 -24.36
CA ARG A 116 19.72 7.85 -24.23
C ARG A 116 18.90 7.20 -23.13
N GLN A 117 18.05 6.22 -23.43
CA GLN A 117 17.31 5.51 -22.39
C GLN A 117 18.28 4.78 -21.44
N GLY A 118 18.10 4.98 -20.13
CA GLY A 118 19.03 4.47 -19.10
C GLY A 118 20.30 5.31 -18.90
N GLY A 119 20.50 6.38 -19.68
CA GLY A 119 21.56 7.36 -19.48
C GLY A 119 21.40 8.12 -18.16
N VAL A 120 22.52 8.42 -17.48
CA VAL A 120 22.48 9.11 -16.18
C VAL A 120 21.96 10.54 -16.35
N TRP A 121 22.29 11.17 -17.47
CA TRP A 121 21.87 12.53 -17.79
C TRP A 121 20.45 12.65 -18.33
N SER A 122 19.89 11.59 -18.89
CA SER A 122 18.63 11.64 -19.65
C SER A 122 17.45 12.22 -18.87
N PRO A 123 17.23 11.86 -17.59
CA PRO A 123 16.19 12.50 -16.78
C PRO A 123 16.39 14.01 -16.60
N ALA A 124 17.63 14.44 -16.37
CA ALA A 124 17.94 15.86 -16.19
C ALA A 124 17.80 16.64 -17.50
N ALA A 125 18.26 16.06 -18.61
CA ALA A 125 18.11 16.62 -19.95
C ALA A 125 16.63 16.81 -20.33
N TYR A 126 15.80 15.80 -20.10
CA TYR A 126 14.36 15.90 -20.37
C TYR A 126 13.70 16.99 -19.51
N LYS A 127 14.04 17.08 -18.21
CA LYS A 127 13.54 18.15 -17.35
C LYS A 127 13.90 19.53 -17.88
N ILE A 128 15.15 19.74 -18.29
CA ILE A 128 15.60 21.01 -18.89
C ILE A 128 14.79 21.33 -20.15
N PHE A 129 14.61 20.33 -21.01
CA PHE A 129 13.88 20.46 -22.28
C PHE A 129 12.43 20.91 -22.09
N ILE A 130 11.70 20.34 -21.13
CA ILE A 130 10.29 20.70 -20.88
C ILE A 130 10.12 21.94 -19.97
N ASN A 131 11.17 22.34 -19.24
CA ASN A 131 11.06 23.40 -18.23
C ASN A 131 10.60 24.75 -18.79
N SER A 132 10.97 25.09 -20.04
CA SER A 132 10.55 26.34 -20.67
C SER A 132 9.04 26.44 -20.82
N LEU A 133 8.34 25.33 -21.07
CA LEU A 133 6.88 25.29 -21.10
C LEU A 133 6.30 25.62 -19.72
N LEU A 134 6.80 24.93 -18.69
CA LEU A 134 6.33 25.12 -17.32
C LEU A 134 6.54 26.55 -16.84
N LYS A 135 7.67 27.16 -17.21
CA LYS A 135 7.98 28.56 -16.90
C LYS A 135 7.07 29.57 -17.58
N ILE A 136 6.56 29.28 -18.78
CA ILE A 136 5.54 30.14 -19.42
C ILE A 136 4.30 30.19 -18.54
N TYR A 137 3.74 29.04 -18.15
CA TYR A 137 2.54 29.02 -17.30
C TYR A 137 2.79 29.64 -15.92
N GLU A 138 3.95 29.41 -15.32
CA GLU A 138 4.32 30.04 -14.04
C GLU A 138 4.48 31.56 -14.17
N THR A 139 5.07 32.07 -15.25
CA THR A 139 5.32 33.52 -15.40
C THR A 139 4.04 34.26 -15.71
N GLU A 140 3.24 33.73 -16.64
CA GLU A 140 1.94 34.28 -17.02
C GLU A 140 0.85 33.98 -15.98
N GLN A 141 1.18 33.18 -14.96
CA GLN A 141 0.27 32.78 -13.89
C GLN A 141 -1.03 32.10 -14.39
N LEU A 142 -0.93 31.38 -15.51
CA LEU A 142 -2.05 30.69 -16.16
C LEU A 142 -2.40 29.39 -15.43
N GLY A 143 -3.67 29.23 -15.10
CA GLY A 143 -4.22 28.01 -14.51
C GLY A 143 -4.65 28.16 -13.05
N ALA A 144 -5.08 27.03 -12.48
CA ALA A 144 -5.78 26.99 -11.20
C ALA A 144 -4.90 27.33 -10.00
N ARG A 145 -5.56 27.83 -8.96
CA ARG A 145 -4.95 28.18 -7.67
C ARG A 145 -5.79 27.67 -6.51
N ILE A 146 -5.12 27.47 -5.37
CA ILE A 146 -5.78 27.31 -4.07
C ILE A 146 -5.49 28.57 -3.24
N GLY A 147 -6.44 29.49 -3.20
CA GLY A 147 -6.20 30.84 -2.70
C GLY A 147 -5.12 31.54 -3.54
N SER A 148 -4.04 31.99 -2.90
CA SER A 148 -2.89 32.60 -3.57
C SER A 148 -1.90 31.60 -4.16
N VAL A 149 -2.00 30.31 -3.82
CA VAL A 149 -1.00 29.30 -4.19
C VAL A 149 -1.23 28.81 -5.62
N TYR A 150 -0.26 29.05 -6.50
CA TYR A 150 -0.29 28.62 -7.90
C TYR A 150 -0.13 27.10 -8.05
N CYS A 151 -1.06 26.46 -8.76
CA CYS A 151 -1.14 25.01 -8.92
C CYS A 151 -1.48 24.60 -10.36
N GLY A 152 -1.29 25.48 -11.34
CA GLY A 152 -1.86 25.34 -12.68
C GLY A 152 -1.24 24.25 -13.56
N VAL A 153 -0.01 23.81 -13.26
CA VAL A 153 0.70 22.82 -14.09
C VAL A 153 1.44 21.71 -13.31
N PRO A 154 0.75 20.89 -12.48
CA PRO A 154 1.38 19.76 -11.81
C PRO A 154 1.95 18.78 -12.84
N THR A 155 3.25 18.52 -12.78
CA THR A 155 3.96 17.76 -13.82
C THR A 155 4.83 16.66 -13.21
N VAL A 156 4.85 15.49 -13.84
CA VAL A 156 5.79 14.41 -13.51
C VAL A 156 6.45 13.93 -14.79
N ALA A 157 7.71 14.32 -14.98
CA ALA A 157 8.44 14.04 -16.20
C ALA A 157 7.64 14.53 -17.41
N ASP A 158 7.19 13.61 -18.28
CA ASP A 158 6.41 13.84 -19.48
C ASP A 158 4.89 13.91 -19.27
N ASP A 159 4.40 13.45 -18.11
CA ASP A 159 3.00 13.61 -17.71
C ASP A 159 2.76 15.06 -17.26
N VAL A 160 2.33 15.92 -18.20
CA VAL A 160 1.95 17.32 -17.95
C VAL A 160 0.45 17.40 -17.74
N THR A 161 0.03 17.88 -16.57
CA THR A 161 -1.38 18.17 -16.27
C THR A 161 -1.59 19.66 -16.24
N LEU A 162 -2.45 20.18 -17.12
CA LEU A 162 -2.90 21.57 -17.08
C LEU A 162 -4.21 21.63 -16.30
N VAL A 163 -4.31 22.56 -15.36
CA VAL A 163 -5.50 22.73 -14.53
C VAL A 163 -5.97 24.16 -14.61
N SER A 164 -7.25 24.37 -14.85
CA SER A 164 -7.87 25.70 -14.78
C SER A 164 -9.31 25.60 -14.26
N ASN A 165 -9.81 26.71 -13.73
CA ASN A 165 -11.22 26.89 -13.39
C ASN A 165 -11.99 27.62 -14.50
N ASP A 166 -11.28 28.16 -15.50
CA ASP A 166 -11.82 28.89 -16.64
C ASP A 166 -11.59 28.06 -17.93
N PRO A 167 -12.66 27.78 -18.69
CA PRO A 167 -12.54 27.00 -19.91
C PRO A 167 -11.73 27.69 -21.01
N PHE A 168 -11.81 29.01 -21.16
CA PHE A 168 -11.04 29.73 -22.18
C PHE A 168 -9.55 29.78 -21.82
N GLU A 169 -9.24 29.91 -20.52
CA GLU A 169 -7.87 29.81 -20.04
C GLU A 169 -7.29 28.41 -20.29
N LEU A 170 -8.04 27.33 -20.01
CA LEU A 170 -7.56 25.98 -20.28
C LEU A 170 -7.26 25.75 -21.76
N GLN A 171 -8.13 26.21 -22.67
CA GLN A 171 -7.88 26.11 -24.11
C GLN A 171 -6.63 26.91 -24.52
N SER A 172 -6.46 28.13 -23.97
CA SER A 172 -5.25 28.93 -24.19
C SER A 172 -3.99 28.20 -23.70
N MET A 173 -4.07 27.51 -22.55
CA MET A 173 -2.97 26.70 -22.05
C MET A 173 -2.63 25.54 -23.00
N LEU A 174 -3.63 24.85 -23.56
CA LEU A 174 -3.44 23.81 -24.58
C LEU A 174 -2.79 24.37 -25.86
N ASP A 175 -3.21 25.55 -26.30
CA ASP A 175 -2.65 26.22 -27.49
C ASP A 175 -1.18 26.62 -27.28
N ILE A 176 -0.84 27.14 -26.09
CA ILE A 176 0.55 27.40 -25.68
C ILE A 176 1.38 26.11 -25.69
N GLN A 177 0.80 25.01 -25.19
CA GLN A 177 1.47 23.71 -25.19
C GLN A 177 1.76 23.24 -26.61
N MET A 178 0.81 23.41 -27.53
CA MET A 178 0.93 23.05 -28.94
C MET A 178 1.98 23.91 -29.65
N PHE A 179 1.99 25.22 -29.39
CA PHE A 179 3.03 26.12 -29.91
C PHE A 179 4.42 25.71 -29.42
N HIS A 180 4.55 25.40 -28.13
CA HIS A 180 5.81 24.92 -27.55
C HIS A 180 6.24 23.58 -28.16
N ALA A 181 5.30 22.64 -28.34
CA ALA A 181 5.54 21.34 -28.96
C ALA A 181 6.07 21.48 -30.38
N ASN A 182 5.45 22.33 -31.21
CA ASN A 182 5.93 22.63 -32.56
C ASN A 182 7.32 23.26 -32.56
N LYS A 183 7.57 24.21 -31.67
CA LYS A 183 8.87 24.89 -31.53
C LYS A 183 9.99 23.95 -31.10
N GLN A 184 9.71 23.02 -30.20
CA GLN A 184 10.66 22.06 -29.66
C GLN A 184 10.64 20.70 -30.39
N ARG A 185 9.82 20.58 -31.44
CA ARG A 185 9.71 19.43 -32.34
C ARG A 185 9.33 18.11 -31.65
N TYR A 186 8.47 18.18 -30.63
CA TYR A 186 7.84 16.98 -30.05
C TYR A 186 6.33 16.95 -30.34
N ILE A 187 5.72 15.77 -30.16
CA ILE A 187 4.32 15.54 -30.51
C ILE A 187 3.52 15.22 -29.25
N ILE A 188 2.37 15.90 -29.08
CA ILE A 188 1.39 15.57 -28.04
C ILE A 188 0.37 14.58 -28.61
N SER A 189 0.11 13.50 -27.89
CA SER A 189 -0.86 12.49 -28.30
C SER A 189 -2.27 12.93 -27.97
N SER A 190 -3.02 13.40 -28.96
CA SER A 190 -4.47 13.65 -28.83
C SER A 190 -5.27 12.41 -28.42
N GLN A 191 -4.84 11.21 -28.83
CA GLN A 191 -5.54 9.95 -28.54
C GLN A 191 -5.42 9.52 -27.07
N LYS A 192 -4.28 9.80 -26.45
CA LYS A 192 -4.01 9.48 -25.04
C LYS A 192 -4.30 10.64 -24.09
N SER A 193 -4.34 11.87 -24.63
CA SER A 193 -4.71 13.06 -23.87
C SER A 193 -6.22 13.15 -23.70
N CYS A 194 -6.67 13.75 -22.60
CA CYS A 194 -8.09 13.98 -22.34
C CYS A 194 -8.30 15.14 -21.38
N VAL A 195 -9.51 15.69 -21.35
CA VAL A 195 -9.91 16.68 -20.35
C VAL A 195 -10.93 16.06 -19.41
N LEU A 196 -10.53 15.86 -18.16
CA LEU A 196 -11.46 15.50 -17.10
C LEU A 196 -12.04 16.80 -16.53
N GLN A 197 -13.35 17.00 -16.69
CA GLN A 197 -14.05 18.18 -16.17
C GLN A 197 -15.01 17.76 -15.07
N ARG A 198 -15.08 18.52 -13.97
CA ARG A 198 -16.14 18.32 -12.95
C ARG A 198 -17.51 18.39 -13.62
N LYS A 199 -18.44 17.54 -13.22
CA LYS A 199 -19.81 17.59 -13.76
C LYS A 199 -20.42 18.98 -13.54
N SER A 200 -20.74 19.63 -14.65
CA SER A 200 -21.49 20.88 -14.75
C SER A 200 -22.51 20.75 -15.89
N ASN A 201 -23.41 21.71 -16.02
CA ASN A 201 -24.34 21.78 -17.15
C ASN A 201 -23.67 22.31 -18.43
N GLU A 202 -22.43 22.75 -18.34
CA GLU A 202 -21.70 23.39 -19.43
C GLU A 202 -20.91 22.34 -20.22
N THR A 203 -21.07 22.36 -21.54
CA THR A 203 -20.31 21.53 -22.47
C THR A 203 -19.24 22.36 -23.15
N HIS A 204 -18.00 21.88 -23.08
CA HIS A 204 -16.85 22.51 -23.71
C HIS A 204 -16.17 21.52 -24.65
N SER A 205 -15.75 22.01 -25.82
CA SER A 205 -14.93 21.26 -26.76
C SER A 205 -13.49 21.72 -26.64
N TRP A 206 -12.57 20.77 -26.47
CA TRP A 206 -11.15 21.05 -26.26
C TRP A 206 -10.38 20.59 -27.47
N ASN A 207 -9.58 21.45 -28.07
CA ASN A 207 -8.85 21.12 -29.29
C ASN A 207 -7.35 21.14 -29.04
N ILE A 208 -6.65 20.11 -29.53
CA ILE A 208 -5.20 20.08 -29.62
C ILE A 208 -4.79 19.49 -30.97
N ASN A 209 -3.84 20.11 -31.66
CA ASN A 209 -3.41 19.68 -32.99
C ASN A 209 -4.57 19.51 -34.00
N GLY A 210 -5.56 20.41 -33.97
CA GLY A 210 -6.76 20.35 -34.81
C GLY A 210 -7.71 19.18 -34.51
N GLN A 211 -7.47 18.43 -33.43
CA GLN A 211 -8.29 17.30 -33.01
C GLN A 211 -8.97 17.59 -31.68
N THR A 212 -10.24 17.21 -31.56
CA THR A 212 -11.00 17.34 -30.31
C THR A 212 -10.59 16.26 -29.31
N LEU A 213 -10.22 16.68 -28.10
CA LEU A 213 -9.90 15.80 -26.99
C LEU A 213 -11.15 15.18 -26.38
N LYS A 214 -11.00 13.94 -25.90
CA LYS A 214 -12.06 13.24 -25.16
C LYS A 214 -12.30 13.90 -23.81
N THR A 215 -13.56 13.95 -23.40
CA THR A 215 -14.03 14.40 -22.07
C THR A 215 -14.65 13.25 -21.29
N PRO A 216 -13.85 12.27 -20.81
CA PRO A 216 -14.40 11.07 -20.18
C PRO A 216 -14.93 11.36 -18.76
N ASP A 217 -15.84 10.52 -18.27
CA ASP A 217 -16.29 10.55 -16.87
C ASP A 217 -15.18 10.16 -15.88
N THR A 218 -14.20 9.37 -16.35
CA THR A 218 -13.06 8.92 -15.55
C THR A 218 -11.77 8.96 -16.36
N ALA A 219 -10.67 9.32 -15.72
CA ALA A 219 -9.34 9.34 -16.32
C ALA A 219 -8.26 8.90 -15.31
N THR A 220 -7.08 8.49 -15.77
CA THR A 220 -5.98 8.07 -14.87
C THR A 220 -4.88 9.12 -14.89
N HIS A 221 -4.54 9.65 -13.71
CA HIS A 221 -3.42 10.58 -13.52
C HIS A 221 -2.37 9.94 -12.62
N LEU A 222 -1.15 9.71 -13.13
CA LEU A 222 -0.04 9.09 -12.39
C LEU A 222 -0.38 7.74 -11.76
N GLY A 223 -1.23 6.96 -12.44
CA GLY A 223 -1.74 5.70 -11.94
C GLY A 223 -2.84 5.83 -10.87
N ILE A 224 -3.41 7.01 -10.63
CA ILE A 224 -4.56 7.23 -9.74
C ILE A 224 -5.79 7.52 -10.62
N LYS A 225 -6.83 6.69 -10.49
CA LYS A 225 -8.11 6.94 -11.19
C LYS A 225 -8.82 8.15 -10.61
N ARG A 226 -9.24 9.06 -11.48
CA ARG A 226 -10.00 10.27 -11.18
C ARG A 226 -11.36 10.17 -11.83
N ASP A 227 -12.38 10.70 -11.15
CA ASP A 227 -13.74 10.79 -11.67
C ASP A 227 -14.31 12.20 -11.52
N ASN A 228 -15.27 12.54 -12.36
CA ASN A 228 -15.82 13.90 -12.45
C ASN A 228 -17.01 14.21 -11.52
N GLY A 229 -17.57 13.21 -10.83
CA GLY A 229 -18.90 13.33 -10.21
C GLY A 229 -18.97 12.96 -8.73
N SER A 230 -17.94 12.33 -8.18
CA SER A 230 -17.91 11.95 -6.77
C SER A 230 -17.46 13.09 -5.88
N LYS A 231 -17.77 12.98 -4.57
CA LYS A 231 -17.44 13.97 -3.54
C LYS A 231 -15.93 14.17 -3.33
N THR A 232 -15.09 13.27 -3.82
CA THR A 232 -13.62 13.28 -3.65
C THR A 232 -12.87 13.14 -4.97
N GLY A 233 -13.57 12.89 -6.09
CA GLY A 233 -13.00 12.69 -7.42
C GLY A 233 -12.20 11.41 -7.58
N THR A 234 -12.41 10.41 -6.71
CA THR A 234 -11.59 9.19 -6.62
C THR A 234 -12.37 7.90 -6.36
N LYS A 235 -13.64 7.83 -6.75
CA LYS A 235 -14.57 6.71 -6.46
C LYS A 235 -14.05 5.35 -6.94
N GLU A 236 -13.39 5.31 -8.09
CA GLU A 236 -12.93 4.07 -8.72
C GLU A 236 -11.51 3.65 -8.32
N VAL A 237 -10.81 4.41 -7.47
CA VAL A 237 -9.41 4.11 -7.09
C VAL A 237 -9.30 2.82 -6.30
N VAL A 238 -10.13 2.63 -5.26
CA VAL A 238 -10.05 1.44 -4.41
C VAL A 238 -10.40 0.15 -5.17
N PRO A 239 -11.49 0.08 -5.95
CA PRO A 239 -11.77 -1.08 -6.80
C PRO A 239 -10.60 -1.44 -7.73
N ASP A 240 -9.99 -0.44 -8.36
CA ASP A 240 -8.85 -0.62 -9.26
C ASP A 240 -7.59 -1.13 -8.56
N ARG A 241 -7.27 -0.57 -7.38
CA ARG A 241 -6.17 -1.05 -6.54
C ARG A 241 -6.38 -2.48 -6.07
N ILE A 242 -7.60 -2.84 -5.67
CA ILE A 242 -7.95 -4.22 -5.29
C ILE A 242 -7.79 -5.16 -6.49
N GLN A 243 -8.21 -4.76 -7.69
CA GLN A 243 -8.04 -5.58 -8.89
C GLN A 243 -6.55 -5.79 -9.21
N THR A 244 -5.73 -4.76 -9.10
CA THR A 244 -4.28 -4.85 -9.30
C THR A 244 -3.61 -5.75 -8.26
N ALA A 245 -4.02 -5.64 -6.99
CA ALA A 245 -3.56 -6.51 -5.93
C ALA A 245 -3.95 -7.97 -6.18
N ARG A 246 -5.19 -8.23 -6.62
CA ARG A 246 -5.65 -9.58 -7.00
C ARG A 246 -4.81 -10.18 -8.12
N LYS A 247 -4.56 -9.43 -9.20
CA LYS A 247 -3.67 -9.88 -10.30
C LYS A 247 -2.27 -10.25 -9.77
N THR A 248 -1.76 -9.48 -8.80
CA THR A 248 -0.47 -9.76 -8.16
C THR A 248 -0.50 -11.05 -7.33
N VAL A 249 -1.56 -11.25 -6.55
CA VAL A 249 -1.75 -12.50 -5.79
C VAL A 249 -1.85 -13.70 -6.73
N TYR A 250 -2.58 -13.60 -7.84
CA TYR A 250 -2.68 -14.67 -8.85
C TYR A 250 -1.32 -14.99 -9.47
N ALA A 251 -0.51 -13.99 -9.81
CA ALA A 251 0.84 -14.22 -10.33
C ALA A 251 1.76 -14.92 -9.30
N LEU A 252 1.50 -14.75 -8.00
CA LEU A 252 2.26 -15.35 -6.92
C LEU A 252 1.69 -16.71 -6.45
N MET A 253 0.60 -17.19 -7.05
CA MET A 253 0.03 -18.48 -6.69
C MET A 253 1.05 -19.61 -6.87
N GLY A 254 1.74 -19.66 -8.02
CA GLY A 254 2.81 -20.64 -8.26
C GLY A 254 3.97 -20.58 -7.26
N ALA A 255 4.17 -19.46 -6.58
CA ALA A 255 5.15 -19.29 -5.51
C ALA A 255 4.65 -19.72 -4.13
N GLY A 256 3.41 -20.23 -4.02
CA GLY A 256 2.85 -20.77 -2.79
C GLY A 256 1.82 -19.90 -2.08
N LEU A 257 1.31 -18.81 -2.68
CA LEU A 257 0.21 -17.99 -2.11
C LEU A 257 -1.17 -18.68 -2.20
N HIS A 258 -1.18 -20.00 -2.35
CA HIS A 258 -2.36 -20.84 -2.19
C HIS A 258 -2.77 -20.94 -0.71
N GLY A 259 -4.01 -21.35 -0.44
CA GLY A 259 -4.47 -21.61 0.92
C GLY A 259 -4.02 -22.99 1.41
N LEU A 260 -4.80 -24.03 1.12
CA LEU A 260 -4.62 -25.39 1.66
C LEU A 260 -3.26 -26.04 1.33
N ASN A 261 -2.72 -25.75 0.14
CA ASN A 261 -1.42 -26.23 -0.33
C ASN A 261 -0.40 -25.09 -0.44
N GLY A 262 -0.61 -24.03 0.34
CA GLY A 262 0.29 -22.88 0.38
C GLY A 262 1.55 -23.14 1.19
N ILE A 263 2.47 -22.18 1.10
CA ILE A 263 3.64 -22.10 1.98
C ILE A 263 3.23 -21.55 3.35
N ASN A 264 4.14 -21.65 4.32
CA ASN A 264 3.96 -21.13 5.66
C ASN A 264 3.44 -19.67 5.63
N PRO A 265 2.36 -19.32 6.38
CA PRO A 265 1.78 -17.98 6.37
C PRO A 265 2.78 -16.86 6.69
N LYS A 266 3.84 -17.14 7.47
CA LYS A 266 4.94 -16.21 7.71
C LYS A 266 5.66 -15.80 6.41
N VAL A 267 5.90 -16.75 5.52
CA VAL A 267 6.54 -16.50 4.22
C VAL A 267 5.56 -15.87 3.25
N SER A 268 4.31 -16.35 3.20
CA SER A 268 3.24 -15.74 2.40
C SER A 268 3.03 -14.26 2.75
N LEU A 269 3.08 -13.92 4.04
CA LEU A 269 2.96 -12.55 4.51
C LEU A 269 4.14 -11.67 4.08
N HIS A 270 5.36 -12.21 4.06
CA HIS A 270 6.52 -11.51 3.52
C HIS A 270 6.32 -11.17 2.04
N LEU A 271 5.91 -12.14 1.21
CA LEU A 271 5.60 -11.93 -0.20
C LEU A 271 4.48 -10.91 -0.41
N ILE A 272 3.42 -10.97 0.40
CA ILE A 272 2.33 -9.98 0.37
C ILE A 272 2.85 -8.58 0.69
N ASN A 273 3.66 -8.42 1.73
CA ASN A 273 4.22 -7.13 2.11
C ASN A 273 5.20 -6.57 1.07
N CYS A 274 5.93 -7.44 0.36
CA CYS A 274 6.88 -7.05 -0.68
C CYS A 274 6.20 -6.68 -2.02
N TYR A 275 5.19 -7.44 -2.45
CA TYR A 275 4.64 -7.32 -3.80
C TYR A 275 3.20 -6.83 -3.86
N VAL A 276 2.35 -7.28 -2.93
CA VAL A 276 0.90 -7.02 -2.97
C VAL A 276 0.56 -5.68 -2.31
N ILE A 277 1.07 -5.42 -1.10
CA ILE A 277 0.75 -4.21 -0.33
C ILE A 277 1.23 -2.93 -1.03
N PRO A 278 2.42 -2.84 -1.63
CA PRO A 278 2.82 -1.65 -2.37
C PRO A 278 1.87 -1.32 -3.52
N ARG A 279 1.41 -2.33 -4.26
CA ARG A 279 0.47 -2.17 -5.38
C ARG A 279 -0.95 -1.86 -4.92
N LEU A 280 -1.42 -2.50 -3.84
CA LEU A 280 -2.73 -2.26 -3.24
C LEU A 280 -2.87 -0.83 -2.71
N LEU A 281 -1.79 -0.28 -2.14
CA LEU A 281 -1.84 1.01 -1.43
C LEU A 281 -1.26 2.19 -2.23
N TYR A 282 -0.82 1.97 -3.47
CA TYR A 282 -0.27 3.05 -4.30
C TYR A 282 -1.31 4.16 -4.52
N GLY A 283 -0.93 5.41 -4.21
CA GLY A 283 -1.76 6.59 -4.42
C GLY A 283 -2.90 6.77 -3.40
N LEU A 284 -3.11 5.82 -2.48
CA LEU A 284 -4.16 5.94 -1.47
C LEU A 284 -3.82 6.92 -0.35
N ASP A 285 -2.53 7.23 -0.18
CA ASP A 285 -2.03 8.16 0.83
C ASP A 285 -2.09 9.64 0.42
N VAL A 286 -2.54 9.93 -0.81
CA VAL A 286 -2.69 11.30 -1.37
C VAL A 286 -4.12 11.61 -1.81
N ILE A 287 -5.09 10.79 -1.38
CA ILE A 287 -6.53 10.96 -1.65
C ILE A 287 -7.33 10.88 -0.35
N CYS A 288 -8.57 11.36 -0.39
CA CYS A 288 -9.50 11.24 0.74
C CYS A 288 -10.36 9.99 0.57
N LEU A 289 -10.11 8.97 1.40
CA LEU A 289 -10.87 7.71 1.38
C LEU A 289 -12.19 7.84 2.13
N SER A 290 -13.29 7.40 1.53
CA SER A 290 -14.57 7.30 2.22
C SER A 290 -14.61 6.09 3.18
N ALA A 291 -15.57 6.07 4.10
CA ALA A 291 -15.82 4.90 4.95
C ALA A 291 -16.10 3.62 4.13
N LYS A 292 -16.75 3.76 2.97
CA LYS A 292 -16.99 2.65 2.03
C LYS A 292 -15.68 2.12 1.44
N ASP A 293 -14.76 3.01 1.08
CA ASP A 293 -13.45 2.65 0.54
C ASP A 293 -12.61 1.89 1.57
N ILE A 294 -12.56 2.39 2.80
CA ILE A 294 -11.88 1.73 3.92
C ILE A 294 -12.49 0.34 4.18
N LYS A 295 -13.82 0.22 4.16
CA LYS A 295 -14.51 -1.08 4.32
C LYS A 295 -14.16 -2.06 3.20
N ASN A 296 -14.12 -1.61 1.95
CA ASN A 296 -13.78 -2.44 0.79
C ASN A 296 -12.32 -2.92 0.86
N LEU A 297 -11.37 -2.03 1.17
CA LEU A 297 -9.97 -2.38 1.40
C LEU A 297 -9.82 -3.39 2.53
N SER A 298 -10.47 -3.14 3.66
CA SER A 298 -10.42 -4.02 4.84
C SER A 298 -10.98 -5.40 4.53
N THR A 299 -12.09 -5.47 3.80
CA THR A 299 -12.70 -6.73 3.39
C THR A 299 -11.75 -7.54 2.52
N TYR A 300 -11.14 -6.92 1.51
CA TYR A 300 -10.17 -7.60 0.66
C TYR A 300 -8.93 -8.07 1.45
N PHE A 301 -8.35 -7.20 2.26
CA PHE A 301 -7.17 -7.52 3.06
C PHE A 301 -7.42 -8.67 4.03
N ILE A 302 -8.53 -8.65 4.76
CA ILE A 302 -8.91 -9.74 5.67
C ILE A 302 -9.14 -11.05 4.92
N LYS A 303 -9.80 -11.03 3.76
CA LYS A 303 -9.96 -12.25 2.94
C LYS A 303 -8.62 -12.84 2.53
N LEU A 304 -7.65 -11.99 2.16
CA LEU A 304 -6.30 -12.42 1.84
C LEU A 304 -5.58 -13.01 3.08
N MET A 305 -5.71 -12.37 4.25
CA MET A 305 -5.12 -12.89 5.50
C MET A 305 -5.73 -14.23 5.93
N LYS A 306 -7.03 -14.44 5.71
CA LYS A 306 -7.70 -15.73 5.95
C LYS A 306 -7.24 -16.79 4.95
N GLN A 307 -7.10 -16.42 3.67
CA GLN A 307 -6.65 -17.32 2.62
C GLN A 307 -5.28 -17.93 2.93
N ILE A 308 -4.28 -17.10 3.25
CA ILE A 308 -2.92 -17.60 3.49
C ILE A 308 -2.80 -18.48 4.73
N GLN A 309 -3.71 -18.32 5.70
CA GLN A 309 -3.79 -19.16 6.91
C GLN A 309 -4.75 -20.34 6.74
N HIS A 310 -5.39 -20.46 5.58
CA HIS A 310 -6.46 -21.43 5.32
C HIS A 310 -7.57 -21.43 6.39
N LEU A 311 -7.93 -20.24 6.89
CA LEU A 311 -8.99 -20.04 7.89
C LEU A 311 -10.36 -19.90 7.21
N PRO A 312 -11.44 -20.44 7.81
CA PRO A 312 -12.81 -20.24 7.30
C PRO A 312 -13.21 -18.77 7.22
N GLU A 313 -14.08 -18.40 6.28
CA GLU A 313 -14.55 -17.01 6.12
C GLU A 313 -15.21 -16.45 7.39
N ARG A 314 -15.87 -17.30 8.19
CA ARG A 314 -16.50 -16.96 9.48
C ARG A 314 -15.51 -16.64 10.60
N THR A 315 -14.22 -16.88 10.42
CA THR A 315 -13.20 -16.62 11.45
C THR A 315 -13.20 -15.14 11.82
N ALA A 316 -13.12 -14.85 13.12
CA ALA A 316 -13.08 -13.49 13.61
C ALA A 316 -11.92 -12.72 12.96
N ASN A 317 -12.19 -11.53 12.43
CA ASN A 317 -11.20 -10.70 11.75
C ASN A 317 -10.02 -10.38 12.69
N THR A 318 -10.32 -10.11 13.96
CA THR A 318 -9.35 -9.86 15.02
C THR A 318 -8.39 -11.04 15.21
N GLY A 319 -8.89 -12.26 15.42
CA GLY A 319 -8.04 -13.45 15.55
C GLY A 319 -7.20 -13.72 14.30
N THR A 320 -7.77 -13.48 13.11
CA THR A 320 -7.06 -13.58 11.82
C THR A 320 -5.84 -12.66 11.78
N LEU A 321 -5.97 -11.42 12.26
CA LEU A 321 -4.90 -10.43 12.27
C LEU A 321 -3.87 -10.71 13.37
N LEU A 322 -4.32 -11.05 14.58
CA LEU A 322 -3.44 -11.36 15.72
C LEU A 322 -2.53 -12.55 15.44
N LEU A 323 -3.05 -13.61 14.81
CA LEU A 323 -2.25 -14.76 14.39
C LEU A 323 -1.09 -14.42 13.46
N LEU A 324 -1.19 -13.32 12.69
CA LEU A 324 -0.15 -12.85 11.78
C LEU A 324 0.63 -11.65 12.31
N GLY A 325 0.31 -11.18 13.53
CA GLY A 325 0.83 -9.93 14.09
C GLY A 325 0.57 -8.74 13.17
N GLN A 326 -0.59 -8.69 12.50
CA GLN A 326 -0.94 -7.61 11.56
C GLN A 326 -1.90 -6.62 12.20
N ILE A 327 -1.85 -5.39 11.71
CA ILE A 327 -2.84 -4.34 11.98
C ILE A 327 -3.83 -4.26 10.81
N PRO A 328 -5.02 -3.66 10.98
CA PRO A 328 -5.93 -3.40 9.88
C PRO A 328 -5.26 -2.59 8.76
N ILE A 329 -5.65 -2.84 7.51
CA ILE A 329 -5.05 -2.15 6.35
C ILE A 329 -5.23 -0.63 6.41
N GLU A 330 -6.33 -0.16 7.03
CA GLU A 330 -6.58 1.25 7.34
C GLU A 330 -5.42 1.87 8.14
N ALA A 331 -4.92 1.16 9.14
CA ALA A 331 -3.80 1.62 9.96
C ALA A 331 -2.52 1.82 9.13
N VAL A 332 -2.30 0.96 8.12
CA VAL A 332 -1.16 1.08 7.21
C VAL A 332 -1.30 2.32 6.33
N VAL A 333 -2.51 2.61 5.85
CA VAL A 333 -2.79 3.85 5.10
C VAL A 333 -2.54 5.08 5.97
N HIS A 334 -3.02 5.09 7.22
CA HIS A 334 -2.81 6.21 8.14
C HIS A 334 -1.33 6.50 8.38
N LYS A 335 -0.51 5.46 8.60
CA LYS A 335 0.95 5.62 8.73
C LYS A 335 1.57 6.27 7.50
N ARG A 336 1.12 5.89 6.30
CA ARG A 336 1.61 6.48 5.04
C ARG A 336 1.21 7.94 4.94
N MET A 337 -0.06 8.28 5.16
CA MET A 337 -0.56 9.65 5.13
C MET A 337 0.21 10.57 6.11
N LEU A 338 0.38 10.14 7.36
CA LEU A 338 1.15 10.89 8.38
C LEU A 338 2.64 11.05 8.00
N CYS A 339 3.24 10.05 7.35
CA CYS A 339 4.62 10.17 6.86
C CYS A 339 4.72 11.09 5.63
N THR A 340 3.73 11.06 4.74
CA THR A 340 3.62 11.93 3.58
C THR A 340 3.46 13.39 4.03
N PHE A 341 2.59 13.66 5.00
CA PHE A 341 2.44 14.99 5.59
C PHE A 341 3.76 15.51 6.17
N ARG A 342 4.48 14.68 6.94
CA ARG A 342 5.81 15.07 7.45
C ARG A 342 6.79 15.44 6.35
N ASN A 343 6.75 14.78 5.19
CA ASN A 343 7.64 15.13 4.09
C ASN A 343 7.25 16.47 3.44
N ILE A 344 5.94 16.74 3.34
CA ILE A 344 5.42 18.04 2.87
C ILE A 344 5.90 19.16 3.80
N VAL A 345 5.70 19.02 5.11
CA VAL A 345 6.08 20.08 6.07
C VAL A 345 7.60 20.28 6.22
N ALA A 346 8.39 19.28 5.83
CA ALA A 346 9.84 19.38 5.80
C ALA A 346 10.37 20.17 4.58
N ASN A 347 9.58 20.33 3.51
CA ASN A 347 9.98 21.06 2.31
C ASN A 347 9.25 22.42 2.23
N LYS A 348 9.73 23.41 2.99
CA LYS A 348 9.07 24.74 3.10
C LYS A 348 8.95 25.52 1.79
N ASN A 349 9.72 25.16 0.78
CA ASN A 349 9.70 25.81 -0.54
C ASN A 349 8.72 25.15 -1.52
N SER A 350 8.03 24.09 -1.11
CA SER A 350 7.15 23.33 -1.98
C SER A 350 5.75 23.97 -2.08
N VAL A 351 5.07 23.72 -3.19
CA VAL A 351 3.67 24.16 -3.39
C VAL A 351 2.77 23.53 -2.34
N GLU A 352 2.99 22.27 -2.00
CA GLU A 352 2.19 21.51 -1.06
C GLU A 352 2.36 21.99 0.38
N TYR A 353 3.53 22.51 0.75
CA TYR A 353 3.72 23.21 2.03
C TYR A 353 2.82 24.45 2.11
N ASN A 354 2.78 25.25 1.04
CA ASN A 354 1.94 26.44 0.99
C ASN A 354 0.44 26.09 1.00
N ILE A 355 0.04 25.02 0.30
CA ILE A 355 -1.33 24.49 0.40
C ILE A 355 -1.61 24.04 1.85
N ALA A 356 -0.70 23.28 2.47
CA ALA A 356 -0.86 22.80 3.85
C ALA A 356 -1.08 23.96 4.84
N ASN A 357 -0.22 24.99 4.78
CA ASN A 357 -0.35 26.20 5.60
C ASN A 357 -1.72 26.85 5.45
N ARG A 358 -2.17 27.04 4.19
CA ARG A 358 -3.46 27.67 3.92
C ARG A 358 -4.63 26.81 4.39
N GLN A 359 -4.66 25.53 4.03
CA GLN A 359 -5.79 24.66 4.34
C GLN A 359 -5.94 24.47 5.85
N LEU A 360 -4.83 24.30 6.58
CA LEU A 360 -4.86 24.19 8.04
C LEU A 360 -5.27 25.48 8.75
N ALA A 361 -5.13 26.64 8.10
CA ALA A 361 -5.54 27.92 8.66
C ALA A 361 -7.02 28.27 8.38
N ILE A 362 -7.56 27.86 7.23
CA ILE A 362 -8.86 28.37 6.72
C ILE A 362 -9.97 27.32 6.74
N LYS A 363 -9.64 26.03 6.53
CA LYS A 363 -10.68 25.01 6.39
C LYS A 363 -11.29 24.65 7.74
N SER A 364 -12.62 24.48 7.74
CA SER A 364 -13.35 23.95 8.89
C SER A 364 -13.12 22.44 9.04
N LYS A 365 -13.47 21.91 10.22
CA LYS A 365 -13.40 20.47 10.51
C LYS A 365 -14.30 19.62 9.60
N ASP A 366 -15.34 20.21 9.00
CA ASP A 366 -16.27 19.51 8.09
C ASP A 366 -15.74 19.44 6.64
N SER A 367 -14.63 20.13 6.34
CA SER A 367 -14.01 20.08 5.03
C SER A 367 -13.46 18.69 4.74
N LYS A 368 -13.54 18.29 3.47
CA LYS A 368 -12.96 17.03 2.98
C LYS A 368 -11.50 17.17 2.60
N SER A 369 -10.87 18.33 2.78
CA SER A 369 -9.44 18.53 2.50
C SER A 369 -8.62 17.42 3.16
N TRP A 370 -7.66 16.90 2.40
CA TRP A 370 -6.72 15.88 2.87
C TRP A 370 -5.95 16.37 4.10
N PHE A 371 -5.65 17.67 4.19
CA PHE A 371 -4.97 18.24 5.36
C PHE A 371 -5.85 18.25 6.61
N ILE A 372 -7.17 18.42 6.48
CA ILE A 372 -8.10 18.26 7.61
C ILE A 372 -8.19 16.80 8.03
N ARG A 373 -8.14 15.86 7.09
CA ARG A 373 -8.01 14.43 7.43
C ARG A 373 -6.72 14.14 8.22
N ILE A 374 -5.62 14.84 7.96
CA ILE A 374 -4.40 14.72 8.76
C ILE A 374 -4.61 15.23 10.20
N VAL A 375 -5.38 16.30 10.41
CA VAL A 375 -5.76 16.77 11.75
C VAL A 375 -6.52 15.69 12.49
N GLU A 376 -7.56 15.10 11.87
CA GLU A 376 -8.32 14.01 12.47
C GLU A 376 -7.45 12.79 12.83
N LEU A 377 -6.45 12.47 12.00
CA LEU A 377 -5.53 11.39 12.28
C LEU A 377 -4.54 11.73 13.40
N ALA A 378 -4.07 12.97 13.47
CA ALA A 378 -3.21 13.42 14.56
C ALA A 378 -3.96 13.32 15.90
N ASP A 379 -5.21 13.80 15.95
CA ASP A 379 -6.09 13.71 17.11
C ASP A 379 -6.37 12.25 17.49
N LYS A 380 -6.74 11.40 16.52
CA LYS A 380 -7.02 9.96 16.73
C LYS A 380 -5.85 9.21 17.36
N TYR A 381 -4.62 9.64 17.07
CA TYR A 381 -3.40 8.98 17.53
C TYR A 381 -2.66 9.79 18.59
N GLU A 382 -3.22 10.87 19.13
CA GLU A 382 -2.55 11.72 20.12
C GLU A 382 -1.14 12.14 19.67
N LEU A 383 -1.00 12.50 18.39
CA LEU A 383 0.25 12.98 17.81
C LEU A 383 0.31 14.53 17.88
N PRO A 384 1.52 15.11 17.78
CA PRO A 384 1.67 16.56 17.63
C PRO A 384 0.76 17.12 16.55
N SER A 385 0.16 18.28 16.81
CA SER A 385 -0.81 18.87 15.89
C SER A 385 -0.16 19.20 14.54
N PRO A 386 -0.91 19.17 13.43
CA PRO A 386 -0.36 19.55 12.12
C PRO A 386 0.21 20.97 12.08
N HIS A 387 -0.34 21.90 12.86
CA HIS A 387 0.21 23.26 13.03
C HIS A 387 1.59 23.25 13.70
N GLU A 388 1.79 22.43 14.72
CA GLU A 388 3.10 22.28 15.36
C GLU A 388 4.13 21.70 14.37
N LEU A 389 3.71 20.69 13.60
CA LEU A 389 4.57 20.04 12.60
C LEU A 389 4.95 20.98 11.44
N LEU A 390 4.11 21.96 11.09
CA LEU A 390 4.42 22.99 10.09
C LEU A 390 5.56 23.92 10.54
N VAL A 391 5.61 24.24 11.84
CA VAL A 391 6.65 25.10 12.42
C VAL A 391 7.94 24.30 12.60
N ASN A 392 7.83 23.14 13.26
CA ASN A 392 8.96 22.31 13.70
C ASN A 392 8.84 20.87 13.19
N PRO A 393 9.12 20.63 11.89
CA PRO A 393 9.00 19.29 11.32
C PRO A 393 10.05 18.33 11.91
N PRO A 394 9.65 17.18 12.50
CA PRO A 394 10.58 16.24 13.09
C PRO A 394 11.46 15.55 12.04
N CYS A 395 12.60 14.99 12.46
CA CYS A 395 13.44 14.14 11.60
C CYS A 395 12.66 12.92 11.07
N LYS A 396 12.87 12.55 9.79
CA LYS A 396 12.14 11.48 9.08
C LYS A 396 12.14 10.16 9.83
N TYR A 397 13.31 9.75 10.33
CA TYR A 397 13.47 8.49 11.06
C TYR A 397 12.72 8.52 12.39
N LYS A 398 12.90 9.59 13.18
CA LYS A 398 12.23 9.77 14.48
C LYS A 398 10.71 9.78 14.32
N TRP A 399 10.20 10.51 13.32
CA TRP A 399 8.78 10.57 13.01
C TRP A 399 8.20 9.21 12.60
N LYS A 400 8.85 8.52 11.65
CA LYS A 400 8.40 7.20 11.20
C LYS A 400 8.34 6.20 12.37
N LYS A 401 9.31 6.25 13.29
CA LYS A 401 9.35 5.40 14.49
C LYS A 401 8.21 5.76 15.45
N LEU A 402 7.98 7.04 15.72
CA LEU A 402 6.88 7.52 16.57
C LEU A 402 5.51 7.10 16.01
N VAL A 403 5.22 7.46 14.76
CA VAL A 403 3.98 7.11 14.07
C VAL A 403 3.78 5.59 14.06
N SER A 404 4.84 4.82 13.78
CA SER A 404 4.73 3.35 13.80
C SER A 404 4.40 2.81 15.19
N LYS A 405 5.03 3.34 16.25
CA LYS A 405 4.80 2.94 17.64
C LYS A 405 3.35 3.22 18.05
N VAL A 406 2.92 4.47 17.91
CA VAL A 406 1.62 4.95 18.39
C VAL A 406 0.47 4.31 17.63
N VAL A 407 0.53 4.28 16.30
CA VAL A 407 -0.51 3.64 15.48
C VAL A 407 -0.57 2.13 15.75
N ASN A 408 0.58 1.46 15.92
CA ASN A 408 0.58 0.04 16.29
C ASN A 408 -0.05 -0.19 17.66
N PHE A 409 0.29 0.63 18.64
CA PHE A 409 -0.24 0.52 20.00
C PHE A 409 -1.77 0.68 19.99
N PHE A 410 -2.29 1.76 19.40
CA PHE A 410 -3.72 2.02 19.30
C PHE A 410 -4.48 0.83 18.68
N TRP A 411 -4.00 0.31 17.55
CA TRP A 411 -4.70 -0.77 16.87
C TRP A 411 -4.50 -2.13 17.53
N LEU A 412 -3.35 -2.40 18.14
CA LEU A 412 -3.14 -3.61 18.91
C LEU A 412 -4.05 -3.66 20.14
N ASP A 413 -4.15 -2.54 20.87
CA ASP A 413 -5.06 -2.42 22.01
C ASP A 413 -6.51 -2.67 21.59
N LYS A 414 -6.97 -1.99 20.53
CA LYS A 414 -8.30 -2.21 19.97
C LYS A 414 -8.54 -3.67 19.55
N LEU A 415 -7.57 -4.30 18.88
CA LEU A 415 -7.68 -5.70 18.50
C LEU A 415 -7.73 -6.62 19.74
N LYS A 416 -6.95 -6.35 20.78
CA LYS A 416 -7.00 -7.14 22.02
C LYS A 416 -8.36 -7.01 22.70
N THR A 417 -8.89 -5.80 22.83
CA THR A 417 -10.22 -5.53 23.41
C THR A 417 -11.31 -6.25 22.63
N ASP A 418 -11.34 -6.11 21.30
CA ASP A 418 -12.29 -6.81 20.42
C ASP A 418 -12.15 -8.35 20.51
N ALA A 419 -10.95 -8.87 20.82
CA ALA A 419 -10.71 -10.30 20.95
C ALA A 419 -11.24 -10.85 22.29
N LYS A 420 -11.10 -10.09 23.39
CA LYS A 420 -11.57 -10.47 24.74
C LYS A 420 -13.08 -10.71 24.78
N GLU A 421 -13.83 -9.94 24.01
CA GLU A 421 -15.30 -10.08 23.88
C GLU A 421 -15.72 -11.33 23.10
N LYS A 422 -14.79 -12.02 22.42
CA LYS A 422 -15.11 -13.16 21.55
C LYS A 422 -14.76 -14.48 22.21
N SER A 423 -15.79 -15.23 22.64
CA SER A 423 -15.63 -16.58 23.22
C SER A 423 -14.91 -17.57 22.31
N THR A 424 -14.98 -17.39 20.98
CA THR A 424 -14.24 -18.22 20.02
C THR A 424 -12.73 -18.06 20.15
N LEU A 425 -12.23 -16.89 20.58
CA LEU A 425 -10.82 -16.56 20.72
C LEU A 425 -10.27 -16.77 22.14
N LYS A 426 -11.08 -17.28 23.09
CA LYS A 426 -10.69 -17.47 24.51
C LYS A 426 -9.38 -18.25 24.72
N LEU A 427 -9.06 -19.16 23.79
CA LEU A 427 -7.90 -20.06 23.88
C LEU A 427 -6.69 -19.55 23.08
N LEU A 428 -6.83 -18.45 22.34
CA LEU A 428 -5.73 -17.78 21.65
C LEU A 428 -5.09 -16.79 22.65
N ASN A 429 -3.78 -16.90 22.86
CA ASN A 429 -3.04 -15.93 23.65
C ASN A 429 -2.87 -14.63 22.87
N ILE A 430 -3.68 -13.65 23.24
CA ILE A 430 -3.63 -12.33 22.62
C ILE A 430 -2.64 -11.40 23.33
N GLU A 431 -2.24 -11.69 24.56
CA GLU A 431 -1.50 -10.72 25.38
C GLU A 431 -0.06 -10.52 24.91
N ASP A 432 0.59 -11.59 24.46
CA ASP A 432 1.97 -11.53 23.94
C ASP A 432 2.04 -11.24 22.45
N THR A 433 0.94 -10.80 21.82
CA THR A 433 0.95 -10.49 20.40
C THR A 433 1.83 -9.28 20.11
N ILE A 434 2.82 -9.46 19.23
CA ILE A 434 3.73 -8.40 18.78
C ILE A 434 3.44 -8.09 17.30
N ILE A 435 3.10 -6.84 17.00
CA ILE A 435 2.91 -6.41 15.61
C ILE A 435 4.21 -6.59 14.80
N GLY A 436 4.09 -7.21 13.63
CA GLY A 436 5.20 -7.55 12.75
C GLY A 436 5.80 -8.94 13.00
N LYS A 437 5.36 -9.64 14.05
CA LYS A 437 5.73 -11.05 14.32
C LYS A 437 4.49 -11.93 14.25
N THR A 438 4.54 -12.98 13.44
CA THR A 438 3.49 -14.00 13.41
C THR A 438 3.40 -14.73 14.76
N HIS A 439 2.26 -15.32 15.05
CA HIS A 439 2.05 -16.11 16.27
C HIS A 439 2.91 -17.40 16.29
N ASN A 440 3.19 -17.93 17.49
CA ASN A 440 4.03 -19.12 17.73
C ASN A 440 3.56 -20.36 16.95
N ILE A 441 2.24 -20.50 16.77
CA ILE A 441 1.61 -21.55 15.94
C ILE A 441 2.23 -21.65 14.53
N TRP A 442 2.67 -20.54 13.94
CA TRP A 442 3.25 -20.56 12.59
C TRP A 442 4.75 -20.85 12.56
N PHE A 443 5.46 -20.75 13.69
CA PHE A 443 6.89 -21.06 13.76
C PHE A 443 7.15 -22.57 13.72
N SER A 444 6.27 -23.39 14.31
CA SER A 444 6.37 -24.86 14.29
C SER A 444 6.17 -25.46 12.88
N GLY A 445 5.55 -24.72 11.96
CA GLY A 445 5.27 -25.20 10.60
C GLY A 445 6.49 -25.28 9.68
N GLY A 446 7.59 -24.57 9.98
CA GLY A 446 8.81 -24.60 9.17
C GLY A 446 8.55 -24.38 7.67
N ALA A 447 9.33 -25.08 6.83
CA ALA A 447 9.17 -25.12 5.37
C ALA A 447 8.43 -26.37 4.87
N GLU A 448 8.14 -27.33 5.76
CA GLU A 448 7.53 -28.61 5.39
C GLU A 448 6.01 -28.44 5.16
N PRO A 449 5.47 -28.79 3.98
CA PRO A 449 4.04 -28.61 3.69
C PRO A 449 3.12 -29.34 4.68
N PHE A 450 3.53 -30.52 5.16
CA PHE A 450 2.73 -31.28 6.12
C PHE A 450 2.71 -30.61 7.50
N ALA A 451 3.84 -30.07 7.97
CA ALA A 451 3.89 -29.29 9.20
C ALA A 451 3.02 -28.02 9.12
N VAL A 452 2.97 -27.35 7.96
CA VAL A 452 2.05 -26.21 7.74
C VAL A 452 0.58 -26.65 7.83
N LYS A 453 0.21 -27.81 7.26
CA LYS A 453 -1.15 -28.37 7.39
C LYS A 453 -1.53 -28.65 8.84
N ARG A 454 -0.60 -29.17 9.66
CA ARG A 454 -0.80 -29.38 11.10
C ARG A 454 -1.08 -28.05 11.82
N CYS A 455 -0.28 -27.02 11.53
CA CYS A 455 -0.48 -25.67 12.08
C CYS A 455 -1.82 -25.06 11.65
N ASN A 456 -2.28 -25.31 10.42
CA ASN A 456 -3.59 -24.86 9.94
C ASN A 456 -4.73 -25.44 10.79
N ILE A 457 -4.73 -26.74 11.10
CA ILE A 457 -5.74 -27.35 11.99
C ILE A 457 -5.70 -26.72 13.37
N LYS A 458 -4.51 -26.56 13.94
CA LYS A 458 -4.33 -25.93 15.24
C LYS A 458 -4.82 -24.48 15.28
N SER A 459 -4.53 -23.69 14.24
CA SER A 459 -5.00 -22.30 14.12
C SER A 459 -6.54 -22.20 14.07
N LYS A 460 -7.22 -23.17 13.45
CA LYS A 460 -8.69 -23.26 13.44
C LYS A 460 -9.25 -23.59 14.83
N LEU A 461 -8.57 -24.45 15.60
CA LEU A 461 -8.95 -24.77 16.99
C LEU A 461 -8.75 -23.54 17.90
N ALA A 462 -7.61 -22.85 17.78
CA ALA A 462 -7.31 -21.63 18.51
C ALA A 462 -8.33 -20.52 18.23
N CYS A 463 -8.73 -20.36 16.98
CA CYS A 463 -9.75 -19.39 16.58
C CYS A 463 -11.20 -19.84 16.84
N GLY A 464 -11.44 -21.05 17.32
CA GLY A 464 -12.78 -21.59 17.53
C GLY A 464 -13.59 -21.76 16.24
N THR A 465 -12.92 -22.07 15.13
CA THR A 465 -13.55 -22.25 13.81
C THR A 465 -13.39 -23.64 13.21
N TYR A 466 -12.66 -24.53 13.89
CA TYR A 466 -12.69 -25.96 13.61
C TYR A 466 -14.09 -26.51 13.94
N THR A 467 -14.80 -27.02 12.93
CA THR A 467 -16.22 -27.35 13.05
C THR A 467 -16.45 -28.67 13.80
N LEU A 468 -16.87 -28.58 15.07
CA LEU A 468 -17.32 -29.72 15.89
C LEU A 468 -18.84 -29.83 15.94
N GLN A 469 -19.41 -30.93 16.48
CA GLN A 469 -20.88 -31.11 16.52
C GLN A 469 -21.59 -30.03 17.32
N GLN A 470 -21.02 -29.55 18.42
CA GLN A 470 -21.62 -28.44 19.17
C GLN A 470 -21.67 -27.15 18.35
N ASP A 471 -20.65 -26.87 17.55
CA ASP A 471 -20.67 -25.73 16.64
C ASP A 471 -21.70 -25.92 15.53
N ARG A 472 -21.83 -27.14 14.98
CA ARG A 472 -22.86 -27.45 13.97
C ARG A 472 -24.26 -27.26 14.53
N ALA A 473 -24.54 -27.79 15.71
CA ALA A 473 -25.82 -27.60 16.41
C ALA A 473 -26.16 -26.12 16.62
N LYS A 474 -25.16 -25.30 16.97
CA LYS A 474 -25.35 -23.87 17.22
C LYS A 474 -25.59 -23.04 15.96
N PHE A 475 -24.97 -23.39 14.83
CA PHE A 475 -24.96 -22.54 13.62
C PHE A 475 -25.74 -23.11 12.43
N SER A 476 -26.18 -24.37 12.50
CA SER A 476 -26.99 -25.00 11.46
C SER A 476 -28.43 -24.47 11.47
N ARG A 477 -29.03 -24.34 10.28
CA ARG A 477 -30.48 -24.06 10.13
C ARG A 477 -31.33 -25.30 10.39
N GLN A 478 -30.74 -26.47 10.25
CA GLN A 478 -31.36 -27.76 10.55
C GLN A 478 -31.04 -28.16 11.99
N SER A 479 -31.98 -28.83 12.66
CA SER A 479 -31.76 -29.40 14.00
C SER A 479 -30.66 -30.45 13.93
N VAL A 480 -29.49 -30.13 14.48
CA VAL A 480 -28.33 -31.03 14.57
C VAL A 480 -28.06 -31.26 16.04
N SER A 481 -27.93 -32.52 16.45
CA SER A 481 -27.57 -32.86 17.83
C SER A 481 -26.16 -32.35 18.16
N PRO A 482 -25.94 -31.71 19.31
CA PRO A 482 -24.60 -31.28 19.73
C PRO A 482 -23.73 -32.46 20.18
N ILE A 483 -24.32 -33.65 20.38
CA ILE A 483 -23.65 -34.84 20.89
C ILE A 483 -22.57 -35.32 19.91
N CYS A 484 -21.40 -35.68 20.46
CA CYS A 484 -20.30 -36.25 19.71
C CYS A 484 -20.72 -37.52 18.96
N GLN A 485 -20.55 -37.52 17.64
CA GLN A 485 -20.88 -38.69 16.82
C GLN A 485 -19.94 -39.88 17.04
N LEU A 486 -18.74 -39.64 17.57
CA LEU A 486 -17.76 -40.69 17.88
C LEU A 486 -18.16 -41.41 19.17
N CYS A 487 -18.20 -40.70 20.29
CA CYS A 487 -18.46 -41.32 21.57
C CYS A 487 -19.96 -41.48 21.87
N LYS A 488 -20.85 -40.63 21.33
CA LYS A 488 -22.30 -40.61 21.57
C LYS A 488 -22.75 -40.27 23.01
N HIS A 489 -21.86 -39.75 23.87
CA HIS A 489 -22.17 -39.48 25.28
C HIS A 489 -22.29 -37.99 25.64
N GLU A 490 -21.36 -37.15 25.17
CA GLU A 490 -21.27 -35.74 25.55
C GLU A 490 -21.32 -34.82 24.32
N PRO A 491 -21.66 -33.52 24.49
CA PRO A 491 -21.49 -32.52 23.44
C PRO A 491 -20.06 -32.46 22.91
N GLU A 492 -19.89 -32.37 21.60
CA GLU A 492 -18.56 -32.24 20.99
C GLU A 492 -18.14 -30.77 20.93
N ASP A 493 -17.54 -30.27 22.01
CA ASP A 493 -16.81 -29.00 22.01
C ASP A 493 -15.28 -29.22 21.95
N ARG A 494 -14.52 -28.11 21.97
CA ARG A 494 -13.05 -28.13 21.89
C ARG A 494 -12.43 -28.91 23.05
N GLU A 495 -12.99 -28.81 24.26
CA GLU A 495 -12.48 -29.52 25.43
C GLU A 495 -12.73 -31.02 25.27
N HIS A 496 -13.95 -31.41 24.89
CA HIS A 496 -14.28 -32.80 24.64
C HIS A 496 -13.42 -33.40 23.54
N PHE A 497 -13.29 -32.72 22.40
CA PHE A 497 -12.49 -33.18 21.27
C PHE A 497 -11.00 -33.35 21.63
N ILE A 498 -10.41 -32.37 22.31
CA ILE A 498 -8.97 -32.34 22.57
C ILE A 498 -8.59 -33.15 23.80
N ILE A 499 -9.42 -33.28 24.84
CA ILE A 499 -8.99 -33.93 26.10
C ILE A 499 -9.95 -34.97 26.70
N LYS A 500 -11.23 -35.12 26.25
CA LYS A 500 -12.18 -36.04 26.93
C LYS A 500 -12.74 -37.21 26.09
N CYS A 501 -12.92 -37.04 24.79
CA CYS A 501 -13.61 -38.03 23.93
C CYS A 501 -12.98 -39.43 24.01
N LYS A 502 -13.63 -40.40 24.66
CA LYS A 502 -13.06 -41.74 24.91
C LYS A 502 -12.55 -42.46 23.66
N VAL A 503 -13.24 -42.29 22.53
CA VAL A 503 -12.88 -42.91 21.23
C VAL A 503 -11.55 -42.40 20.68
N LEU A 504 -11.14 -41.19 21.06
CA LEU A 504 -9.89 -40.57 20.61
C LEU A 504 -8.72 -40.85 21.57
N GLU A 505 -8.93 -41.58 22.66
CA GLU A 505 -7.91 -41.77 23.72
C GLU A 505 -6.64 -42.46 23.23
N GLU A 506 -6.78 -43.46 22.34
CA GLU A 506 -5.63 -44.15 21.72
C GLU A 506 -4.73 -43.18 20.94
N VAL A 507 -5.32 -42.14 20.34
CA VAL A 507 -4.58 -41.09 19.64
C VAL A 507 -4.03 -40.06 20.62
N ARG A 508 -4.75 -39.73 21.70
CA ARG A 508 -4.34 -38.72 22.69
C ARG A 508 -3.16 -39.16 23.54
N SER A 509 -3.24 -40.36 24.12
CA SER A 509 -2.32 -40.81 25.18
C SER A 509 -0.85 -40.63 24.80
N PRO A 510 -0.39 -41.06 23.60
CA PRO A 510 1.01 -40.92 23.23
C PRO A 510 1.50 -39.46 23.13
N PHE A 511 0.63 -38.52 22.76
CA PHE A 511 0.99 -37.10 22.70
C PHE A 511 0.96 -36.43 24.07
N ILE A 512 0.00 -36.79 24.93
CA ILE A 512 -0.05 -36.32 26.31
C ILE A 512 1.19 -36.81 27.07
N ASP A 513 1.58 -38.07 26.90
CA ASP A 513 2.80 -38.62 27.51
C ASP A 513 4.06 -37.92 27.01
N LYS A 514 4.18 -37.66 25.71
CA LYS A 514 5.27 -36.85 25.15
C LYS A 514 5.34 -35.45 25.77
N LEU A 515 4.20 -34.78 25.90
CA LEU A 515 4.13 -33.46 26.54
C LEU A 515 4.50 -33.54 28.03
N ARG A 516 4.03 -34.56 28.75
CA ARG A 516 4.37 -34.79 30.17
C ARG A 516 5.86 -35.02 30.35
N CYS A 517 6.46 -35.93 29.58
CA CYS A 517 7.90 -36.19 29.64
C CYS A 517 8.70 -34.90 29.38
N TYR A 518 8.37 -34.17 28.32
CA TYR A 518 9.08 -32.93 27.99
C TYR A 518 8.93 -31.84 29.05
N ILE A 519 7.72 -31.64 29.59
CA ILE A 519 7.47 -30.59 30.59
C ILE A 519 8.05 -30.97 31.95
N LYS A 520 8.11 -32.26 32.31
CA LYS A 520 8.70 -32.71 33.57
C LYS A 520 10.17 -32.30 33.72
N ASP A 521 10.89 -32.23 32.60
CA ASP A 521 12.29 -31.78 32.55
C ASP A 521 12.43 -30.24 32.68
N ILE A 522 11.33 -29.49 32.55
CA ILE A 522 11.28 -28.02 32.51
C ILE A 522 10.65 -27.44 33.78
N ALA A 523 9.59 -28.06 34.26
CA ALA A 523 8.79 -27.65 35.40
C ALA A 523 8.52 -28.87 36.29
N SER A 524 8.77 -28.74 37.58
CA SER A 524 8.60 -29.81 38.57
C SER A 524 7.67 -29.38 39.72
N GLY A 525 7.07 -30.36 40.39
CA GLY A 525 6.21 -30.13 41.56
C GLY A 525 4.87 -29.49 41.19
N ILE A 526 4.41 -28.52 41.98
CA ILE A 526 3.07 -27.93 41.91
C ILE A 526 2.72 -27.41 40.51
N LEU A 527 3.66 -26.74 39.83
CA LEU A 527 3.44 -26.19 38.48
C LEU A 527 3.18 -27.29 37.44
N PHE A 528 3.86 -28.43 37.56
CA PHE A 528 3.63 -29.58 36.68
C PHE A 528 2.22 -30.15 36.90
N ASP A 529 1.84 -30.35 38.16
CA ASP A 529 0.54 -30.88 38.54
C ASP A 529 -0.59 -29.95 38.08
N GLU A 530 -0.45 -28.64 38.28
CA GLU A 530 -1.43 -27.65 37.82
C GLU A 530 -1.65 -27.66 36.30
N LEU A 531 -0.62 -27.94 35.50
CA LEU A 531 -0.73 -27.98 34.03
C LEU A 531 -1.55 -29.17 33.54
N PHE A 532 -1.40 -30.34 34.19
CA PHE A 532 -1.97 -31.59 33.70
C PHE A 532 -3.22 -32.05 34.47
N GLN A 533 -3.47 -31.54 35.68
CA GLN A 533 -4.69 -31.82 36.45
C GLN A 533 -5.84 -30.86 36.12
N SER A 534 -5.54 -29.63 35.70
CA SER A 534 -6.54 -28.66 35.26
C SER A 534 -6.83 -28.82 33.77
N ASN A 535 -8.07 -29.21 33.42
CA ASN A 535 -8.53 -29.27 32.03
C ASN A 535 -8.30 -27.96 31.27
N ASN A 536 -8.50 -26.82 31.95
CA ASN A 536 -8.29 -25.50 31.34
C ASN A 536 -6.82 -25.27 30.99
N ASN A 537 -5.90 -25.62 31.89
CA ASN A 537 -4.47 -25.44 31.67
C ASN A 537 -3.96 -26.40 30.60
N LEU A 538 -4.38 -27.67 30.63
CA LEU A 538 -4.02 -28.66 29.63
C LEU A 538 -4.54 -28.26 28.25
N LEU A 539 -5.79 -27.83 28.15
CA LEU A 539 -6.39 -27.35 26.91
C LEU A 539 -5.65 -26.13 26.37
N GLN A 540 -5.30 -25.17 27.24
CA GLN A 540 -4.52 -24.01 26.88
C GLN A 540 -3.11 -24.40 26.39
N LEU A 541 -2.42 -25.31 27.08
CA LEU A 541 -1.08 -25.79 26.72
C LEU A 541 -1.07 -26.43 25.32
N ILE A 542 -2.11 -27.19 24.99
CA ILE A 542 -2.23 -27.86 23.71
C ILE A 542 -2.57 -26.87 22.59
N ILE A 543 -3.52 -25.95 22.81
CA ILE A 543 -3.99 -25.03 21.76
C ILE A 543 -3.03 -23.87 21.54
N ASP A 544 -2.47 -23.32 22.60
CA ASP A 544 -1.58 -22.17 22.56
C ASP A 544 -0.76 -22.08 23.84
N CYS A 545 0.44 -22.66 23.79
CA CYS A 545 1.32 -22.72 24.94
C CYS A 545 1.98 -21.38 25.27
N SER A 546 1.81 -20.34 24.44
CA SER A 546 2.50 -19.05 24.63
C SER A 546 2.05 -18.31 25.89
N LYS A 547 0.89 -18.66 26.45
CA LYS A 547 0.39 -18.10 27.72
C LYS A 547 1.26 -18.45 28.93
N PHE A 548 2.11 -19.47 28.82
CA PHE A 548 2.95 -19.97 29.90
C PHE A 548 4.33 -19.33 29.86
N HIS A 549 4.46 -18.15 30.46
CA HIS A 549 5.67 -17.31 30.39
C HIS A 549 6.92 -17.90 31.07
N PHE A 550 6.80 -18.99 31.83
CA PHE A 550 7.95 -19.72 32.37
C PHE A 550 8.71 -20.50 31.29
N LEU A 551 8.11 -20.69 30.11
CA LEU A 551 8.74 -21.35 28.97
C LEU A 551 9.61 -20.37 28.18
N THR A 552 10.76 -20.85 27.74
CA THR A 552 11.61 -20.14 26.77
C THR A 552 11.02 -20.22 25.36
N ASN A 553 11.47 -19.33 24.47
CA ASN A 553 11.06 -19.36 23.05
C ASN A 553 11.33 -20.72 22.38
N GLN A 554 12.43 -21.39 22.70
CA GLN A 554 12.75 -22.71 22.13
C GLN A 554 11.77 -23.78 22.63
N GLN A 555 11.42 -23.74 23.92
CA GLN A 555 10.45 -24.66 24.53
C GLN A 555 9.04 -24.43 23.97
N HIS A 556 8.62 -23.18 23.77
CA HIS A 556 7.36 -22.88 23.08
C HIS A 556 7.33 -23.51 21.68
N VAL A 557 8.36 -23.33 20.87
CA VAL A 557 8.41 -23.91 19.51
C VAL A 557 8.34 -25.44 19.56
N HIS A 558 9.00 -26.07 20.52
CA HIS A 558 8.97 -27.52 20.68
C HIS A 558 7.58 -28.03 21.07
N ILE A 559 6.94 -27.41 22.07
CA ILE A 559 5.58 -27.76 22.51
C ILE A 559 4.57 -27.50 21.39
N GLU A 560 4.70 -26.38 20.66
CA GLU A 560 3.87 -26.06 19.50
C GLU A 560 3.98 -27.14 18.41
N LYS A 561 5.17 -27.69 18.17
CA LYS A 561 5.37 -28.79 17.21
C LYS A 561 4.64 -30.07 17.64
N ILE A 562 4.83 -30.50 18.89
CA ILE A 562 4.16 -31.70 19.43
C ILE A 562 2.64 -31.54 19.39
N SER A 563 2.14 -30.39 19.84
CA SER A 563 0.70 -30.12 19.92
C SER A 563 0.05 -29.88 18.56
N ALA A 564 0.77 -29.36 17.56
CA ALA A 564 0.28 -29.28 16.18
C ALA A 564 0.14 -30.68 15.56
N GLU A 565 1.12 -31.57 15.78
CA GLU A 565 1.05 -32.99 15.41
C GLU A 565 -0.15 -33.65 16.07
N TYR A 566 -0.30 -33.44 17.37
CA TYR A 566 -1.39 -33.98 18.15
C TYR A 566 -2.77 -33.56 17.61
N ALA A 567 -3.00 -32.25 17.44
CA ALA A 567 -4.26 -31.73 16.91
C ALA A 567 -4.58 -32.28 15.51
N PHE A 568 -3.55 -32.48 14.68
CA PHE A 568 -3.70 -33.04 13.35
C PHE A 568 -4.03 -34.54 13.37
N SER A 569 -3.40 -35.33 14.23
CA SER A 569 -3.70 -36.75 14.40
C SER A 569 -5.14 -36.97 14.90
N LEU A 570 -5.62 -36.13 15.82
CA LEU A 570 -7.03 -36.12 16.23
C LEU A 570 -7.96 -35.79 15.07
N HIS A 571 -7.60 -34.79 14.26
CA HIS A 571 -8.35 -34.44 13.06
C HIS A 571 -8.44 -35.62 12.08
N GLN A 572 -7.33 -36.31 11.80
CA GLN A 572 -7.32 -37.47 10.89
C GLN A 572 -8.22 -38.59 11.39
N LYS A 573 -8.06 -39.00 12.67
CA LYS A 573 -8.86 -40.08 13.26
C LYS A 573 -10.35 -39.76 13.28
N ARG A 574 -10.69 -38.51 13.62
CA ARG A 574 -12.07 -38.04 13.58
C ARG A 574 -12.63 -38.05 12.16
N SER A 575 -11.91 -37.55 11.17
CA SER A 575 -12.37 -37.53 9.78
C SER A 575 -12.60 -38.95 9.26
N SER A 576 -11.66 -39.89 9.49
CA SER A 576 -11.80 -41.27 9.04
C SER A 576 -12.94 -42.07 9.69
N MET A 577 -13.44 -41.62 10.83
CA MET A 577 -14.56 -42.26 11.54
C MET A 577 -15.92 -41.64 11.20
N LEU A 578 -15.92 -40.47 10.56
CA LEU A 578 -17.13 -39.75 10.16
C LEU A 578 -17.42 -39.83 8.65
N GLU A 579 -16.40 -40.18 7.86
CA GLU A 579 -16.54 -40.72 6.50
C GLU A 579 -17.07 -42.15 6.57
#